data_AF-A0A243Q900-F1
#
_entry.id   AF-A0A243Q900-F1
#
_cell.length_a   1.000
_cell.length_b   1.000
_cell.length_c   1.000
_cell.angle_alpha   90.00
_cell.angle_beta   90.00
_cell.angle_gamma   90.00
#
_symmetry.space_group_name_H-M   'P 1'
#
loop_
_entity.id
_entity.type
_entity.pdbx_description
1 polymer ?
#
loop_
_entity_poly.entity_id
_entity_poly.type
_entity_poly.pdbx_seq_one_letter_code
_entity_poly.pdbx_strand_id
1 'polypeptide(L)'
;MEIHDAIERADREGFTREPPKTLKGQIGFLLKQLGSAKAVAQEIGVTADSVNRYRRGARKHARADVAAKIDDAVRQRWQPQV
;
A
#
# COMPACT_ATOMS: atom_id res chain seq x y z
N MET A 1 1.87 9.07 19.92
CA MET A 1 0.55 9.15 19.28
C MET A 1 0.20 7.74 18.83
N GLU A 2 -0.78 7.15 19.50
CA GLU A 2 -1.17 5.74 19.36
C GLU A 2 -1.52 5.38 17.92
N ILE A 3 -1.05 4.22 17.47
CA ILE A 3 -1.56 3.57 16.27
C ILE A 3 -2.18 2.24 16.71
N HIS A 4 -3.16 2.33 17.60
CA HIS A 4 -4.24 1.36 17.64
C HIS A 4 -5.29 1.87 16.66
N ASP A 5 -5.51 1.13 15.57
CA ASP A 5 -6.86 0.66 15.23
C ASP A 5 -6.96 0.09 13.81
N ALA A 6 -7.67 -1.05 13.81
CA ALA A 6 -8.46 -1.63 12.74
C ALA A 6 -7.70 -1.94 11.44
N ILE A 7 -6.97 -3.06 11.46
CA ILE A 7 -6.57 -3.79 10.23
C ILE A 7 -7.71 -4.74 9.77
N GLU A 8 -8.86 -4.78 10.44
CA GLU A 8 -9.96 -5.65 10.08
C GLU A 8 -10.99 -4.98 9.16
N ARG A 9 -10.70 -4.90 7.84
CA ARG A 9 -11.78 -4.89 6.81
C ARG A 9 -11.33 -4.86 5.36
N ALA A 10 -10.04 -4.69 5.07
CA ALA A 10 -9.56 -4.64 3.68
C ALA A 10 -9.45 -6.04 3.04
N ASP A 11 -9.68 -7.12 3.80
CA ASP A 11 -9.22 -8.47 3.44
C ASP A 11 -10.28 -9.38 2.81
N ARG A 12 -11.39 -8.84 2.30
CA ARG A 12 -12.35 -9.61 1.51
C ARG A 12 -12.48 -9.04 0.12
N GLU A 13 -11.49 -9.27 -0.72
CA GLU A 13 -11.62 -9.43 -2.18
C GLU A 13 -10.23 -9.45 -2.82
N GLY A 14 -9.97 -10.45 -3.67
CA GLY A 14 -8.92 -10.33 -4.68
C GLY A 14 -7.70 -11.22 -4.49
N PHE A 15 -7.91 -12.54 -4.34
CA PHE A 15 -6.87 -13.51 -4.77
C PHE A 15 -6.97 -13.84 -6.27
N THR A 16 -7.95 -13.27 -7.00
CA THR A 16 -8.21 -13.53 -8.44
C THR A 16 -8.81 -12.32 -9.17
N ARG A 17 -8.13 -11.15 -9.21
CA ARG A 17 -8.54 -9.99 -10.03
C ARG A 17 -7.38 -9.02 -10.22
N GLU A 18 -7.36 -8.29 -11.34
CA GLU A 18 -6.39 -7.24 -11.75
C GLU A 18 -5.70 -6.48 -10.59
N PRO A 19 -4.43 -6.03 -10.77
CA PRO A 19 -3.72 -5.31 -9.71
C PRO A 19 -4.52 -4.09 -9.24
N PRO A 20 -4.47 -3.75 -7.94
CA PRO A 20 -5.22 -2.64 -7.41
C PRO A 20 -4.81 -1.33 -8.10
N LYS A 21 -5.80 -0.64 -8.69
CA LYS A 21 -5.60 0.62 -9.44
C LYS A 21 -5.67 1.87 -8.56
N THR A 22 -6.18 1.74 -7.33
CA THR A 22 -6.33 2.87 -6.41
C THR A 22 -5.16 2.92 -5.43
N LEU A 23 -4.71 4.13 -5.09
CA LEU A 23 -3.63 4.35 -4.11
C LEU A 23 -3.90 3.62 -2.78
N LYS A 24 -5.15 3.66 -2.29
CA LYS A 24 -5.55 2.95 -1.07
C LYS A 24 -5.43 1.43 -1.23
N GLY A 25 -5.88 0.88 -2.36
CA GLY A 25 -5.79 -0.55 -2.66
C GLY A 25 -4.34 -1.01 -2.79
N GLN A 26 -3.49 -0.24 -3.47
CA GLN A 26 -2.07 -0.52 -3.62
C GLN A 26 -1.34 -0.53 -2.28
N ILE A 27 -1.59 0.45 -1.42
CA ILE A 27 -1.02 0.47 -0.06
C ILE A 27 -1.54 -0.69 0.78
N GLY A 28 -2.83 -1.04 0.68
CA GLY A 28 -3.39 -2.21 1.35
C GLY A 28 -2.70 -3.51 0.92
N PHE A 29 -2.47 -3.68 -0.38
CA PHE A 29 -1.73 -4.82 -0.93
C PHE A 29 -0.29 -4.87 -0.43
N LEU A 30 0.45 -3.76 -0.49
CA LEU A 30 1.83 -3.69 0.00
C LEU A 30 1.94 -3.97 1.50
N LEU A 31 0.96 -3.51 2.29
CA LEU A 31 0.88 -3.84 3.72
C LEU A 31 0.69 -5.33 3.96
N LYS A 32 -0.13 -6.01 3.14
CA LYS A 32 -0.32 -7.45 3.21
C LYS A 32 0.94 -8.23 2.82
N GLN A 33 1.69 -7.74 1.83
CA GLN A 33 2.94 -8.38 1.37
C GLN A 33 4.14 -8.13 2.30
N LEU A 34 4.28 -6.91 2.83
CA LEU A 34 5.44 -6.49 3.63
C LEU A 34 5.19 -6.54 5.14
N GLY A 35 3.95 -6.78 5.57
CA GLY A 35 3.56 -7.00 6.97
C GLY A 35 3.50 -5.74 7.86
N SER A 36 4.11 -4.61 7.47
CA SER A 36 4.07 -3.38 8.29
C SER A 36 4.15 -2.09 7.49
N ALA A 37 3.58 -1.00 8.03
CA ALA A 37 3.68 0.34 7.44
C ALA A 37 5.12 0.86 7.37
N LYS A 38 5.99 0.44 8.30
CA LYS A 38 7.40 0.80 8.29
C LYS A 38 8.13 0.15 7.11
N ALA A 39 7.87 -1.13 6.84
CA ALA A 39 8.46 -1.82 5.69
C ALA A 39 8.01 -1.20 4.36
N VAL A 40 6.70 -0.92 4.21
CA VAL A 40 6.17 -0.21 3.04
C VAL A 40 6.82 1.17 2.88
N ALA A 41 6.99 1.91 3.97
CA ALA A 41 7.60 3.23 3.95
C ALA A 41 9.05 3.21 3.48
N GLN A 42 9.82 2.20 3.90
CA GLN A 42 11.20 1.99 3.44
C GLN A 42 11.25 1.67 1.94
N GLU A 43 10.35 0.81 1.45
CA GLU A 43 10.27 0.43 0.04
C GLU A 43 10.03 1.65 -0.88
N ILE A 44 9.06 2.50 -0.53
CA ILE A 44 8.65 3.62 -1.40
C ILE A 44 9.31 4.95 -1.03
N GLY A 45 10.20 4.96 -0.02
CA GLY A 45 10.97 6.13 0.42
C GLY A 45 10.12 7.25 1.05
N VAL A 46 9.16 6.89 1.90
CA VAL A 46 8.32 7.84 2.66
C VAL A 46 8.34 7.53 4.16
N THR A 47 7.53 8.22 4.95
CA THR A 47 7.34 7.91 6.38
C THR A 47 6.19 6.92 6.60
N ALA A 48 6.22 6.16 7.69
CA ALA A 48 5.11 5.26 8.06
C ALA A 48 3.79 6.03 8.29
N ASP A 49 3.85 7.28 8.77
CA ASP A 49 2.68 8.18 8.82
C ASP A 49 2.10 8.44 7.44
N SER A 50 2.95 8.69 6.43
CA SER A 50 2.51 8.89 5.05
C SER A 50 1.79 7.65 4.52
N VAL A 51 2.30 6.45 4.82
CA VAL A 51 1.64 5.18 4.47
C VAL A 51 0.26 5.07 5.11
N ASN A 52 0.16 5.35 6.42
CA ASN A 52 -1.12 5.33 7.13
C ASN A 52 -2.10 6.39 6.59
N ARG A 53 -1.59 7.56 6.18
CA ARG A 53 -2.39 8.62 5.54
C ARG A 53 -2.95 8.18 4.20
N TYR A 54 -2.16 7.51 3.37
CA TYR A 54 -2.62 6.93 2.09
C TYR A 54 -3.65 5.82 2.31
N ARG A 55 -3.42 4.95 3.30
CA ARG A 55 -4.37 3.89 3.70
C ARG A 55 -5.73 4.45 4.09
N ARG A 56 -5.76 5.58 4.81
CA ARG A 56 -6.99 6.26 5.24
C ARG A 56 -7.68 7.06 4.13
N GLY A 57 -7.05 7.20 2.95
CA GLY A 57 -7.59 7.99 1.84
C GLY A 57 -7.59 9.51 2.08
N ALA A 58 -6.89 9.97 3.12
CA ALA A 58 -6.82 11.37 3.52
C ALA A 58 -6.01 12.23 2.54
N ARG A 59 -5.22 11.60 1.66
CA ARG A 59 -4.51 12.27 0.57
C ARG A 59 -4.89 11.61 -0.75
N LYS A 60 -5.66 12.33 -1.57
CA LYS A 60 -6.11 11.86 -2.89
C LYS A 60 -4.96 11.74 -3.89
N HIS A 61 -3.89 12.52 -3.72
CA HIS A 61 -2.73 12.54 -4.63
C HIS A 61 -1.41 12.49 -3.85
N ALA A 62 -0.70 11.36 -3.96
CA ALA A 62 0.71 11.31 -3.61
C ALA A 62 1.51 12.21 -4.57
N ARG A 63 2.72 12.61 -4.18
CA ARG A 63 3.66 13.21 -5.13
C ARG A 63 3.92 12.21 -6.26
N ALA A 64 4.13 12.68 -7.49
CA ALA A 64 4.24 11.80 -8.66
C ALA A 64 5.38 10.77 -8.54
N ASP A 65 6.49 11.14 -7.90
CA ASP A 65 7.62 10.26 -7.58
C ASP A 65 7.22 9.11 -6.63
N VAL A 66 6.43 9.40 -5.60
CA VAL A 66 5.93 8.40 -4.66
C VAL A 66 4.91 7.49 -5.32
N ALA A 67 4.03 8.04 -6.17
CA ALA A 67 3.04 7.24 -6.89
C ALA A 67 3.71 6.21 -7.81
N ALA A 68 4.74 6.61 -8.56
CA ALA A 68 5.51 5.69 -9.41
C ALA A 68 6.16 4.56 -8.59
N LYS A 69 6.78 4.87 -7.45
CA LYS A 69 7.38 3.86 -6.57
C LYS A 69 6.36 2.87 -6.01
N ILE A 70 5.15 3.34 -5.69
CA ILE A 70 4.06 2.47 -5.23
C ILE A 70 3.64 1.54 -6.37
N ASP A 71 3.42 2.06 -7.58
CA ASP A 71 3.07 1.27 -8.76
C ASP A 71 4.13 0.20 -9.06
N ASP A 72 5.40 0.56 -9.02
CA ASP A 72 6.52 -0.37 -9.26
C ASP A 72 6.58 -1.47 -8.19
N ALA A 73 6.49 -1.10 -6.90
CA ALA A 73 6.51 -2.06 -5.80
C ALA A 73 5.32 -3.02 -5.85
N VAL A 74 4.15 -2.53 -6.26
CA VAL A 74 2.96 -3.36 -6.49
C VAL A 74 3.20 -4.31 -7.66
N ARG A 75 3.64 -3.81 -8.82
CA ARG A 75 3.91 -4.62 -10.02
C ARG A 75 4.93 -5.73 -9.78
N GLN A 76 6.02 -5.44 -9.06
CA GLN A 76 7.05 -6.43 -8.72
C GLN A 76 6.51 -7.61 -7.91
N ARG A 77 5.51 -7.37 -7.06
CA ARG A 77 4.91 -8.39 -6.18
C ARG A 77 3.61 -8.95 -6.75
N TRP A 78 2.99 -8.24 -7.68
CA TRP A 78 1.78 -8.63 -8.38
C TRP A 78 2.14 -9.64 -9.46
N GLN A 79 2.13 -10.92 -9.07
CA GLN A 79 2.50 -12.08 -9.87
C GLN A 79 3.88 -12.00 -10.57
N PRO A 80 4.96 -12.28 -9.83
CA PRO A 80 6.10 -12.97 -10.38
C PRO A 80 5.86 -14.49 -10.26
N GLN A 81 4.97 -15.06 -11.08
CA GLN A 81 5.04 -16.50 -11.37
C GLN A 81 5.96 -16.68 -12.58
N VAL A 82 7.26 -16.78 -12.30
CA VAL A 82 8.16 -17.67 -13.04
C VAL A 82 8.26 -18.98 -12.28
#